data_AF-A0A933A2M1-F1
#
_entry.id   AF-A0A933A2M1-F1
#
_cell.length_a   1.000
_cell.length_b   1.000
_cell.length_c   1.000
_cell.angle_alpha   90.00
_cell.angle_beta   90.00
_cell.angle_gamma   90.00
#
_symmetry.space_group_name_H-M   'P 1'
#
loop_
_entity.id
_entity.type
_entity.pdbx_description
1 polymer ?
#
loop_
_entity_poly.entity_id
_entity_poly.type
_entity_poly.pdbx_seq_one_letter_code
_entity_poly.pdbx_strand_id
1 'polypeptide(L)'
;MSTVDVLVGIGLLHPTHVSAWRAGRVPYLEELIQGAPAKIARAMQVFHHWAHQRGLQSIEVAHLGRGRAPQPELRFSESGDPYSERSYRTHYLPRTLPERQKQRLLEKLGAPPEIVVFWIHRDTRCSRCQTELAHGSLLLLEREEPLCLACAGLDHLVYVPRGDPALTRRARQHSMLSAVVVRFSRARKRYERQGILVEQAALHTAQEELGKEELR
;
A
#
# COMPACT_ATOMS: atom_id res chain seq x y z
N MET A 1 3.18 -16.61 -2.63
CA MET A 1 1.75 -16.75 -2.28
C MET A 1 1.64 -16.85 -0.77
N SER A 2 0.75 -16.09 -0.14
CA SER A 2 0.47 -16.15 1.31
C SER A 2 -0.93 -16.69 1.59
N THR A 3 -1.23 -16.89 2.88
CA THR A 3 -2.58 -17.21 3.35
C THR A 3 -3.61 -16.16 2.91
N VAL A 4 -3.26 -14.87 2.95
CA VAL A 4 -4.14 -13.78 2.47
C VAL A 4 -4.47 -13.95 0.99
N ASP A 5 -3.48 -14.27 0.15
CA ASP A 5 -3.68 -14.49 -1.29
C ASP A 5 -4.66 -15.66 -1.53
N VAL A 6 -4.54 -16.73 -0.74
CA VAL A 6 -5.43 -17.90 -0.84
C VAL A 6 -6.85 -17.53 -0.44
N LEU A 7 -7.04 -16.88 0.71
CA LEU A 7 -8.37 -16.47 1.20
C LEU A 7 -9.09 -15.55 0.21
N VAL A 8 -8.35 -14.65 -0.44
CA VAL A 8 -8.87 -13.83 -1.53
C VAL A 8 -9.25 -14.68 -2.74
N GLY A 9 -8.35 -15.58 -3.18
CA GLY A 9 -8.56 -16.43 -4.34
C GLY A 9 -9.77 -17.37 -4.21
N ILE A 10 -10.07 -17.86 -3.01
CA ILE A 10 -11.21 -18.74 -2.74
C ILE A 10 -12.49 -17.98 -2.30
N GLY A 11 -12.45 -16.65 -2.30
CA GLY A 11 -13.60 -15.79 -2.00
C GLY A 11 -14.01 -15.71 -0.52
N LEU A 12 -13.15 -16.13 0.41
CA LEU A 12 -13.38 -15.93 1.85
C LEU A 12 -12.95 -14.54 2.31
N LEU A 13 -12.22 -13.78 1.49
CA LEU A 13 -11.80 -12.42 1.82
C LEU A 13 -11.89 -11.53 0.58
N HIS A 14 -12.61 -10.42 0.67
CA HIS A 14 -12.75 -9.51 -0.47
C HIS A 14 -11.54 -8.55 -0.59
N PRO A 15 -11.04 -8.22 -1.80
CA PRO A 15 -9.90 -7.29 -1.95
C PRO A 15 -10.10 -5.90 -1.31
N THR A 16 -11.35 -5.43 -1.19
CA THR A 16 -11.65 -4.17 -0.49
C THR A 16 -11.43 -4.29 1.02
N HIS A 17 -11.66 -5.46 1.61
CA HIS A 17 -11.39 -5.72 3.03
C HIS A 17 -9.89 -5.67 3.31
N VAL A 18 -9.08 -6.30 2.45
CA VAL A 18 -7.61 -6.22 2.53
C VAL A 18 -7.14 -4.76 2.43
N SER A 19 -7.75 -3.98 1.54
CA SER A 19 -7.43 -2.56 1.37
C SER A 19 -7.82 -1.72 2.60
N ALA A 20 -8.96 -2.01 3.22
CA ALA A 20 -9.44 -1.34 4.43
C ALA A 20 -8.56 -1.67 5.66
N TRP A 21 -8.22 -2.95 5.85
CA TRP A 21 -7.30 -3.42 6.87
C TRP A 21 -5.90 -2.81 6.69
N ARG A 22 -5.35 -2.81 5.47
CA ARG A 22 -4.08 -2.13 5.17
C ARG A 22 -4.14 -0.62 5.40
N ALA A 23 -5.31 0.00 5.28
CA ALA A 23 -5.51 1.41 5.61
C ALA A 23 -5.71 1.67 7.12
N GLY A 24 -5.64 0.63 7.96
CA GLY A 24 -5.81 0.73 9.41
C GLY A 24 -7.25 1.00 9.85
N ARG A 25 -8.25 0.73 9.00
CA ARG A 25 -9.68 0.92 9.34
C ARG A 25 -10.24 -0.18 10.23
N VAL A 26 -9.56 -1.32 10.27
CA VAL A 26 -9.98 -2.51 11.00
C VAL A 26 -8.78 -2.99 11.81
N PRO A 27 -8.95 -3.27 13.11
CA PRO A 27 -7.84 -3.58 14.00
C PRO A 27 -7.12 -4.88 13.66
N TYR A 28 -7.82 -5.87 13.10
CA TYR A 28 -7.25 -7.15 12.69
C TYR A 28 -7.99 -7.75 11.47
N LEU A 29 -7.30 -8.56 10.68
CA LEU A 29 -7.83 -9.06 9.40
C LEU A 29 -8.97 -10.08 9.55
N GLU A 30 -8.90 -10.94 10.57
CA GLU A 30 -9.85 -12.04 10.78
C GLU A 30 -11.30 -11.57 10.93
N GLU A 31 -11.52 -10.35 11.42
CA GLU A 31 -12.85 -9.71 11.50
C GLU A 31 -13.55 -9.64 10.13
N LEU A 32 -12.76 -9.57 9.05
CA LEU A 32 -13.26 -9.35 7.68
C LEU A 32 -13.34 -10.63 6.85
N ILE A 33 -12.87 -11.75 7.39
CA ILE A 33 -12.92 -13.04 6.71
C ILE A 33 -14.34 -13.58 6.79
N GLN A 34 -14.89 -13.89 5.63
CA GLN A 34 -16.22 -14.46 5.49
C GLN A 34 -16.16 -15.97 5.72
N GLY A 35 -16.94 -16.47 6.67
CA GLY A 35 -17.16 -17.89 6.89
C GLY A 35 -16.80 -18.37 8.31
N ALA A 36 -17.20 -19.60 8.64
CA ALA A 36 -16.94 -20.18 9.95
C ALA A 36 -15.44 -20.39 10.20
N PRO A 37 -14.92 -20.18 11.43
CA PRO A 37 -13.51 -20.38 11.76
C PRO A 37 -12.93 -21.74 11.34
N ALA A 38 -13.74 -22.81 11.45
CA ALA A 38 -13.34 -24.14 11.00
C ALA A 38 -13.04 -24.22 9.50
N LYS A 39 -13.76 -23.46 8.66
CA LYS A 39 -13.53 -23.39 7.21
C LYS A 39 -12.21 -22.68 6.90
N ILE A 40 -11.93 -21.60 7.63
CA ILE A 40 -10.68 -20.82 7.50
C ILE A 40 -9.49 -21.71 7.89
N ALA A 41 -9.57 -22.35 9.06
CA ALA A 41 -8.53 -23.26 9.55
C ALA A 41 -8.28 -24.41 8.56
N ARG A 42 -9.34 -24.99 7.99
CA ARG A 42 -9.22 -26.04 6.98
C ARG A 42 -8.56 -25.55 5.69
N ALA A 43 -8.93 -24.37 5.19
CA ALA A 43 -8.31 -23.77 4.02
C ALA A 43 -6.80 -23.53 4.22
N MET A 44 -6.42 -22.99 5.38
CA MET A 44 -5.02 -22.81 5.76
C MET A 44 -4.27 -24.14 5.81
N GLN A 45 -4.84 -25.15 6.48
CA GLN A 45 -4.22 -26.47 6.59
C GLN A 45 -3.95 -27.10 5.20
N VAL A 46 -4.94 -27.06 4.30
CA VAL A 46 -4.81 -27.57 2.93
C VAL A 46 -3.73 -26.81 2.16
N PHE A 47 -3.70 -25.48 2.30
CA PHE A 47 -2.68 -24.65 1.66
C PHE A 47 -1.26 -24.96 2.14
N HIS A 48 -1.04 -25.03 3.45
CA HIS A 48 0.27 -25.35 4.01
C HIS A 48 0.74 -26.74 3.60
N HIS A 49 -0.16 -27.72 3.60
CA HIS A 49 0.14 -29.07 3.14
C HIS A 49 0.56 -29.10 1.66
N TRP A 50 -0.20 -28.42 0.79
CA TRP A 50 0.14 -28.27 -0.63
C TRP A 50 1.50 -27.59 -0.83
N ALA A 51 1.80 -26.52 -0.07
CA ALA A 51 3.05 -25.79 -0.19
C ALA A 51 4.25 -26.65 0.20
N HIS A 52 4.08 -27.46 1.26
CA HIS A 52 5.08 -28.43 1.70
C HIS A 52 5.30 -29.53 0.65
N GLN A 53 4.23 -30.12 0.11
CA GLN A 53 4.33 -31.15 -0.94
C GLN A 53 5.05 -30.64 -2.20
N ARG A 54 4.87 -29.36 -2.54
CA ARG A 54 5.58 -28.71 -3.65
C ARG A 54 7.00 -28.24 -3.33
N GLY A 55 7.47 -28.48 -2.09
CA GLY A 55 8.80 -28.09 -1.66
C GLY A 55 9.04 -26.58 -1.69
N LEU A 56 7.99 -25.75 -1.53
CA LEU A 56 8.14 -24.30 -1.55
C LEU A 56 8.96 -23.82 -0.35
N GLN A 57 9.72 -22.74 -0.53
CA GLN A 57 10.41 -22.06 0.56
C GLN A 57 9.43 -21.13 1.28
N SER A 58 9.31 -21.28 2.60
CA SER A 58 8.57 -20.35 3.47
C SER A 58 9.48 -19.20 3.91
N ILE A 59 8.99 -17.97 3.78
CA ILE A 59 9.67 -16.76 4.26
C ILE A 59 8.64 -15.90 4.97
N GLU A 60 8.98 -15.40 6.15
CA GLU A 60 8.15 -14.46 6.91
C GLU A 60 8.38 -13.03 6.39
N VAL A 61 7.28 -12.30 6.15
CA VAL A 61 7.32 -10.91 5.69
C VAL A 61 6.41 -10.05 6.56
N ALA A 62 6.95 -8.94 7.06
CA ALA A 62 6.19 -7.95 7.82
C ALA A 62 5.07 -7.36 6.95
N HIS A 63 3.90 -7.18 7.55
CA HIS A 63 2.77 -6.52 6.89
C HIS A 63 2.60 -5.13 7.47
N LEU A 64 2.97 -4.12 6.68
CA LEU A 64 2.93 -2.72 7.10
C LEU A 64 1.62 -2.05 6.66
N GLY A 65 1.07 -1.22 7.55
CA GLY A 65 -0.08 -0.38 7.26
C GLY A 65 0.26 0.79 6.34
N ARG A 66 -0.77 1.43 5.79
CA ARG A 66 -0.65 2.69 5.08
C ARG A 66 -0.47 3.82 6.09
N GLY A 67 0.42 4.75 5.74
CA GLY A 67 0.64 5.95 6.53
C GLY A 67 2.09 6.41 6.42
N ARG A 68 2.43 7.38 7.26
CA ARG A 68 3.79 7.87 7.40
C ARG A 68 4.66 6.81 8.13
N ALA A 69 5.96 6.82 7.84
CA ALA A 69 6.93 6.03 8.59
C ALA A 69 7.13 6.56 10.04
N PRO A 70 7.33 5.69 11.05
CA PRO A 70 7.25 4.23 10.94
C PRO A 70 5.80 3.77 10.76
N GLN A 71 5.53 2.97 9.73
CA GLN A 71 4.20 2.43 9.49
C GLN A 71 3.85 1.41 10.58
N PRO A 72 2.61 1.38 11.07
CA PRO A 72 2.20 0.38 12.04
C PRO A 72 2.26 -1.02 11.41
N GLU A 73 2.81 -1.99 12.15
CA GLU A 73 2.66 -3.39 11.77
C GLU A 73 1.20 -3.81 11.95
N LEU A 74 0.64 -4.43 10.92
CA LEU A 74 -0.73 -4.87 10.90
C LEU A 74 -0.88 -6.19 11.65
N ARG A 75 -1.97 -6.31 12.39
CA ARG A 75 -2.36 -7.52 13.10
C ARG A 75 -3.32 -8.34 12.27
N PHE A 76 -3.21 -9.66 12.32
CA PHE A 76 -4.09 -10.55 11.57
C PHE A 76 -5.21 -11.13 12.41
N SER A 77 -4.93 -11.57 13.64
CA SER A 77 -5.90 -12.23 14.50
C SER A 77 -6.35 -11.35 15.67
N GLU A 78 -7.54 -11.63 16.20
CA GLU A 78 -8.05 -10.98 17.41
C GLU A 78 -7.18 -11.32 18.63
N SER A 79 -6.67 -12.56 18.70
CA SER A 79 -5.82 -13.04 19.80
C SER A 79 -4.41 -12.47 19.73
N GLY A 80 -3.89 -12.15 18.54
CA GLY A 80 -2.49 -11.74 18.34
C GLY A 80 -1.50 -12.82 18.72
N ASP A 81 -1.95 -14.07 18.78
CA ASP A 81 -1.10 -15.23 19.05
C ASP A 81 0.05 -15.29 18.03
N PRO A 82 1.33 -15.33 18.49
CA PRO A 82 2.48 -15.28 17.59
C PRO A 82 2.52 -16.39 16.53
N TYR A 83 1.97 -17.57 16.84
CA TYR A 83 1.90 -18.68 15.88
C TYR A 83 0.93 -18.37 14.74
N SER A 84 -0.27 -17.89 15.09
CA SER A 84 -1.30 -17.47 14.15
C SER A 84 -0.82 -16.31 13.27
N GLU A 85 -0.24 -15.27 13.88
CA GLU A 85 0.33 -14.11 13.17
C GLU A 85 1.42 -14.53 12.18
N ARG A 86 2.35 -15.40 12.59
CA ARG A 86 3.41 -15.94 11.71
C ARG A 86 2.84 -16.70 10.53
N SER A 87 1.77 -17.46 10.73
CA SER A 87 1.13 -18.20 9.65
C SER A 87 0.60 -17.27 8.55
N TYR A 88 -0.01 -16.14 8.92
CA TYR A 88 -0.45 -15.13 7.96
C TYR A 88 0.70 -14.37 7.29
N ARG A 89 1.78 -14.08 8.03
CA ARG A 89 2.99 -13.40 7.51
C ARG A 89 3.85 -14.30 6.61
N THR A 90 3.59 -15.60 6.58
CA THR A 90 4.38 -16.53 5.79
C THR A 90 3.99 -16.49 4.32
N HIS A 91 4.96 -16.14 3.47
CA HIS A 91 4.89 -16.27 2.03
C HIS A 91 5.64 -17.51 1.56
N TYR A 92 5.04 -18.24 0.62
CA TYR A 92 5.64 -19.39 -0.04
C TYR A 92 6.13 -19.02 -1.44
N LEU A 93 7.41 -19.27 -1.68
CA LEU A 93 8.11 -18.96 -2.93
C LEU A 93 8.74 -20.24 -3.54
N PRO A 94 8.80 -20.37 -4.88
CA PRO A 94 9.59 -21.40 -5.52
C PRO A 94 11.07 -21.35 -5.10
N ARG A 95 11.67 -22.51 -4.81
CA ARG A 95 13.10 -22.61 -4.46
C ARG A 95 14.04 -22.27 -5.61
N THR A 96 13.57 -22.41 -6.84
CA THR A 96 14.36 -22.19 -8.07
C THR A 96 14.44 -20.72 -8.48
N LEU A 97 13.86 -19.80 -7.70
CA LEU A 97 13.91 -18.36 -7.99
C LEU A 97 15.35 -17.82 -7.91
N PRO A 98 15.85 -17.13 -8.95
CA PRO A 98 17.13 -16.43 -8.89
C PRO A 98 17.16 -15.41 -7.75
N GLU A 99 18.31 -15.28 -7.08
CA GLU A 99 18.42 -14.46 -5.86
C GLU A 99 18.00 -12.99 -6.07
N ARG A 100 18.36 -12.39 -7.21
CA ARG A 100 17.94 -11.03 -7.56
C ARG A 100 16.42 -10.88 -7.68
N GLN A 101 15.74 -11.91 -8.20
CA GLN A 101 14.27 -11.88 -8.33
C GLN A 101 13.61 -12.11 -6.98
N LYS A 102 14.16 -13.03 -6.17
CA LYS A 102 13.73 -13.26 -4.81
C LYS A 102 13.84 -12.00 -3.96
N GLN A 103 14.97 -11.31 -4.00
CA GLN A 103 15.20 -10.07 -3.27
C GLN A 103 14.17 -8.99 -3.64
N ARG A 104 13.98 -8.74 -4.95
CA ARG A 104 12.96 -7.78 -5.43
C ARG A 104 11.55 -8.15 -4.99
N LEU A 105 11.23 -9.44 -4.94
CA LEU A 105 9.92 -9.91 -4.50
C LEU A 105 9.73 -9.68 -3.00
N LEU A 106 10.74 -9.98 -2.18
CA LEU A 106 10.68 -9.74 -0.73
C LEU A 106 10.59 -8.25 -0.40
N GLU A 107 11.38 -7.41 -1.08
CA GLU A 107 11.27 -5.95 -0.98
C GLU A 107 9.85 -5.48 -1.32
N LYS A 108 9.26 -5.99 -2.40
CA LYS A 108 7.90 -5.62 -2.79
C LYS A 108 6.83 -6.11 -1.80
N LEU A 109 7.01 -7.30 -1.22
CA LEU A 109 6.07 -7.87 -0.26
C LEU A 109 6.10 -7.13 1.09
N GLY A 110 7.30 -6.74 1.54
CA GLY A 110 7.49 -6.00 2.79
C GLY A 110 7.35 -4.49 2.65
N ALA A 111 7.34 -3.96 1.43
CA ALA A 111 7.18 -2.53 1.20
C ALA A 111 5.80 -2.04 1.71
N PRO A 112 5.76 -0.90 2.43
CA PRO A 112 4.50 -0.32 2.85
C PRO A 112 3.63 0.02 1.64
N PRO A 113 2.30 -0.08 1.77
CA PRO A 113 1.41 0.29 0.70
C PRO A 113 1.59 1.76 0.34
N GLU A 114 1.49 2.06 -0.95
CA GLU A 114 1.64 3.42 -1.48
C GLU A 114 0.71 4.41 -0.77
N ILE A 115 1.27 5.56 -0.40
CA ILE A 115 0.52 6.66 0.19
C ILE A 115 -0.39 7.25 -0.88
N VAL A 116 -1.68 7.43 -0.55
CA VAL A 116 -2.68 7.97 -1.47
C VAL A 116 -3.21 9.28 -0.91
N VAL A 117 -2.96 10.35 -1.65
CA VAL A 117 -3.43 11.71 -1.36
C VAL A 117 -4.64 12.02 -2.23
N PHE A 118 -5.68 12.56 -1.61
CA PHE A 118 -6.94 12.87 -2.24
C PHE A 118 -7.00 14.35 -2.60
N TRP A 119 -7.28 14.61 -3.88
CA TRP A 119 -7.67 15.92 -4.38
C TRP A 119 -9.18 16.09 -4.16
N ILE A 120 -9.55 16.98 -3.24
CA ILE A 120 -10.92 17.10 -2.77
C ILE A 120 -11.79 18.00 -3.65
N HIS A 121 -13.09 17.70 -3.66
CA HIS A 121 -14.11 18.47 -4.36
C HIS A 121 -15.01 19.30 -3.43
N ARG A 122 -14.89 19.11 -2.12
CA ARG A 122 -15.68 19.79 -1.10
C ARG A 122 -14.75 20.29 -0.02
N ASP A 123 -15.13 21.40 0.60
CA ASP A 123 -14.41 21.95 1.72
C ASP A 123 -14.47 20.99 2.90
N THR A 124 -13.39 20.91 3.67
CA THR A 124 -13.29 20.10 4.89
C THR A 124 -12.31 20.75 5.86
N ARG A 125 -12.20 20.22 7.08
CA ARG A 125 -11.18 20.65 8.04
C ARG A 125 -10.20 19.51 8.29
N CYS A 126 -8.95 19.87 8.55
CA CYS A 126 -7.96 18.93 9.04
C CYS A 126 -8.35 18.48 10.47
N SER A 127 -8.44 17.18 10.71
CA SER A 127 -8.81 16.65 12.03
C SER A 127 -7.80 17.01 13.14
N ARG A 128 -6.54 17.26 12.78
CA ARG A 128 -5.49 17.58 13.75
C ARG A 128 -5.38 19.08 14.04
N CYS A 129 -5.13 19.91 13.03
CA CYS A 129 -4.89 21.35 13.22
C CYS A 129 -6.12 22.23 12.98
N GLN A 130 -7.25 21.65 12.59
CA GLN A 130 -8.53 22.34 12.32
C GLN A 130 -8.49 23.39 11.19
N THR A 131 -7.36 23.50 10.48
CA THR A 131 -7.22 24.34 9.28
C THR A 131 -8.23 23.92 8.22
N GLU A 132 -8.82 24.91 7.57
CA GLU A 132 -9.75 24.72 6.47
C GLU A 132 -9.02 24.30 5.21
N LEU A 133 -9.54 23.25 4.56
CA LEU A 133 -9.07 22.69 3.31
C LEU A 133 -10.16 22.94 2.28
N ALA A 134 -10.00 24.02 1.52
CA ALA A 134 -10.96 24.44 0.49
C ALA A 134 -10.99 23.46 -0.69
N HIS A 135 -12.02 23.59 -1.54
CA HIS A 135 -12.12 22.90 -2.81
C HIS A 135 -10.80 22.94 -3.58
N GLY A 136 -10.36 21.77 -4.07
CA GLY A 136 -9.13 21.65 -4.82
C GLY A 136 -7.88 21.41 -3.96
N SER A 137 -7.99 21.45 -2.64
CA SER A 137 -6.89 21.09 -1.75
C SER A 137 -6.52 19.60 -1.84
N LEU A 138 -5.32 19.28 -1.39
CA LEU A 138 -4.83 17.92 -1.21
C LEU A 138 -4.89 17.54 0.27
N LEU A 139 -5.37 16.32 0.55
CA LEU A 139 -5.36 15.76 1.91
C LEU A 139 -5.00 14.27 1.93
N LEU A 140 -4.51 13.81 3.06
CA LEU A 140 -4.34 12.39 3.35
C LEU A 140 -5.51 11.91 4.22
N LEU A 141 -6.05 10.72 3.94
CA LEU A 141 -6.93 10.04 4.88
C LEU A 141 -6.11 9.02 5.67
N GLU A 142 -5.95 9.26 6.97
CA GLU A 142 -5.31 8.35 7.91
C GLU A 142 -6.37 7.88 8.90
N ARG A 143 -6.66 6.57 8.95
CA ARG A 143 -7.75 6.02 9.80
C ARG A 143 -9.10 6.76 9.65
N GLU A 144 -9.43 7.13 8.41
CA GLU A 144 -10.65 7.90 8.05
C GLU A 144 -10.66 9.37 8.49
N GLU A 145 -9.59 9.85 9.12
CA GLU A 145 -9.45 11.24 9.50
C GLU A 145 -8.76 12.04 8.37
N PRO A 146 -9.35 13.14 7.88
CA PRO A 146 -8.71 14.03 6.92
C PRO A 146 -7.58 14.82 7.56
N LEU A 147 -6.37 14.68 7.02
CA LEU A 147 -5.19 15.45 7.41
C LEU A 147 -4.71 16.33 6.27
N CYS A 148 -4.44 17.61 6.56
CA CYS A 148 -3.72 18.48 5.63
C CYS A 148 -2.30 17.95 5.36
N LEU A 149 -1.67 18.36 4.26
CA LEU A 149 -0.33 17.88 3.92
C LEU A 149 0.70 18.15 5.03
N ALA A 150 0.63 19.29 5.72
CA ALA A 150 1.52 19.60 6.83
C ALA A 150 1.34 18.65 8.03
N CYS A 151 0.09 18.40 8.45
CA CYS A 151 -0.19 17.44 9.53
C CYS A 151 0.16 16.01 9.13
N ALA A 152 0.07 15.68 7.83
CA ALA A 152 0.49 14.40 7.27
C ALA A 152 2.02 14.31 7.07
N GLY A 153 2.77 15.41 7.22
CA GLY A 153 4.21 15.49 6.94
C GLY A 153 4.55 15.29 5.46
N LEU A 154 3.69 15.76 4.55
CA LEU A 154 3.82 15.67 3.09
C LEU A 154 3.94 17.05 2.42
N ASP A 155 3.98 18.13 3.20
CA ASP A 155 4.04 19.53 2.74
C ASP A 155 5.37 19.92 2.08
N HIS A 156 6.44 19.17 2.35
CA HIS A 156 7.73 19.32 1.69
C HIS A 156 7.80 18.63 0.32
N LEU A 157 6.76 17.88 -0.06
CA LEU A 157 6.69 17.21 -1.36
C LEU A 157 6.08 18.13 -2.40
N VAL A 158 6.59 18.03 -3.62
CA VAL A 158 6.11 18.79 -4.77
C VAL A 158 5.23 17.95 -5.67
N TYR A 159 4.17 18.57 -6.17
CA TYR A 159 3.21 17.92 -7.05
C TYR A 159 3.70 17.89 -8.49
N VAL A 160 3.83 16.68 -9.04
CA VAL A 160 4.11 16.42 -10.45
C VAL A 160 2.83 15.92 -11.11
N PRO A 161 2.22 16.70 -12.03
CA PRO A 161 1.01 16.29 -12.70
C PRO A 161 1.26 15.09 -13.62
N ARG A 162 0.20 14.33 -13.90
CA ARG A 162 0.20 13.36 -14.99
C ARG A 162 0.44 14.07 -16.33
N GLY A 163 1.06 13.37 -17.27
CA GLY A 163 1.29 13.86 -18.63
C GLY A 163 2.55 13.28 -19.22
N ASP A 164 3.61 13.23 -18.42
CA ASP A 164 4.90 12.63 -18.79
C ASP A 164 5.18 11.36 -17.95
N PRO A 165 5.01 10.16 -18.55
CA PRO A 165 5.33 8.91 -17.88
C PRO A 165 6.80 8.73 -17.54
N ALA A 166 7.72 9.33 -18.31
CA ALA A 166 9.16 9.21 -18.07
C ALA A 166 9.56 10.04 -16.84
N LEU A 167 9.11 11.30 -16.77
CA LEU A 167 9.33 12.17 -15.62
C LEU A 167 8.71 11.62 -14.34
N THR A 168 7.43 11.23 -14.38
CA THR A 168 6.74 10.70 -13.19
C THR A 168 7.33 9.38 -12.70
N ARG A 169 7.83 8.53 -13.59
CA ARG A 169 8.53 7.29 -13.21
C ARG A 169 9.89 7.58 -12.56
N ARG A 170 10.72 8.43 -13.17
CA ARG A 170 12.06 8.76 -12.64
C ARG A 170 11.99 9.54 -11.34
N ALA A 171 11.13 10.54 -11.26
CA ALA A 171 10.97 11.33 -10.04
C ALA A 171 10.52 10.45 -8.87
N ARG A 172 9.65 9.46 -9.12
CA ARG A 172 9.27 8.47 -8.09
C ARG A 172 10.41 7.52 -7.73
N GLN A 173 11.28 7.16 -8.66
CA GLN A 173 12.44 6.28 -8.41
C GLN A 173 13.50 6.97 -7.55
N HIS A 174 13.74 8.26 -7.77
CA HIS A 174 14.74 9.03 -7.04
C HIS A 174 14.24 9.56 -5.69
N SER A 175 12.93 9.49 -5.43
CA SER A 175 12.35 9.99 -4.19
C SER A 175 12.27 8.90 -3.13
N MET A 176 12.75 9.22 -1.93
CA MET A 176 12.61 8.38 -0.74
C MET A 176 11.16 8.33 -0.25
N LEU A 177 10.44 9.45 -0.36
CA LEU A 177 9.02 9.55 0.01
C LEU A 177 8.18 10.00 -1.18
N SER A 178 7.21 9.19 -1.57
CA SER A 178 6.27 9.55 -2.62
C SER A 178 4.82 9.21 -2.27
N ALA A 179 3.90 9.97 -2.83
CA ALA A 179 2.47 9.72 -2.71
C ALA A 179 1.78 9.86 -4.07
N VAL A 180 0.78 9.02 -4.32
CA VAL A 180 -0.06 9.14 -5.52
C VAL A 180 -1.21 10.08 -5.23
N VAL A 181 -1.43 11.04 -6.12
CA VAL A 181 -2.56 11.96 -6.04
C VAL A 181 -3.70 11.42 -6.89
N VAL A 182 -4.88 11.27 -6.27
CA VAL A 182 -6.11 10.83 -6.94
C VAL A 182 -7.21 11.86 -6.80
N ARG A 183 -8.09 11.92 -7.80
CA ARG A 183 -9.27 12.79 -7.79
C ARG A 183 -10.49 11.99 -8.20
N PHE A 184 -11.62 12.19 -7.52
CA PHE A 184 -12.87 11.54 -7.90
C PHE A 184 -13.39 12.11 -9.22
N SER A 185 -13.61 11.25 -10.22
CA SER A 185 -14.24 11.63 -11.47
C SER A 185 -15.75 11.43 -11.33
N ARG A 186 -16.52 12.53 -11.29
CA ARG A 186 -17.98 12.46 -11.23
C ARG A 186 -18.58 11.80 -12.47
N ALA A 187 -18.01 12.09 -13.64
CA ALA A 187 -18.42 11.50 -14.92
C ALA A 187 -18.22 9.97 -14.94
N ARG A 188 -17.09 9.48 -14.41
CA ARG A 188 -16.75 8.04 -14.43
C ARG A 188 -17.04 7.29 -13.14
N LYS A 189 -17.60 7.97 -12.13
CA LYS A 189 -17.94 7.45 -10.79
C LYS A 189 -16.79 6.67 -10.12
N ARG A 190 -15.54 7.12 -10.28
CA ARG A 190 -14.36 6.46 -9.71
C ARG A 190 -13.21 7.43 -9.46
N TYR A 191 -12.26 7.06 -8.62
CA TYR A 191 -11.01 7.80 -8.46
C TYR A 191 -10.09 7.60 -9.67
N GLU A 192 -9.52 8.69 -10.15
CA GLU A 192 -8.54 8.71 -11.22
C GLU A 192 -7.23 9.31 -10.72
N ARG A 193 -6.11 8.68 -11.08
CA ARG A 193 -4.78 9.23 -10.80
C ARG A 193 -4.59 10.56 -11.54
N GLN A 194 -4.18 11.57 -10.80
CA GLN A 194 -3.90 12.91 -11.33
C GLN A 194 -2.41 13.21 -11.42
N GLY A 195 -1.58 12.57 -10.59
CA GLY A 195 -0.15 12.81 -10.54
C GLY A 195 0.50 12.12 -9.36
N ILE A 196 1.65 12.63 -8.94
CA ILE A 196 2.39 12.19 -7.76
C ILE A 196 2.90 13.38 -6.95
N LEU A 197 3.13 13.17 -5.66
CA LEU A 197 3.94 14.02 -4.80
C LEU A 197 5.29 13.32 -4.62
N VAL A 198 6.37 14.06 -4.79
CA VAL A 198 7.77 13.59 -4.66
C VAL A 198 8.63 14.67 -4.04
N GLU A 199 9.81 14.32 -3.55
CA GLU A 199 10.76 15.31 -3.05
C GLU A 199 11.29 16.20 -4.18
N GLN A 200 11.53 17.48 -3.88
CA GLN A 200 12.03 18.45 -4.84
C GLN A 200 13.36 18.01 -5.49
N ALA A 201 14.27 17.45 -4.70
CA ALA A 201 15.55 16.94 -5.20
C ALA A 201 15.37 15.80 -6.21
N ALA A 202 14.43 14.88 -5.95
CA ALA A 202 14.14 13.77 -6.84
C ALA A 202 13.54 14.22 -8.18
N LEU A 203 12.69 15.25 -8.16
CA LEU A 203 12.17 15.86 -9.38
C LEU A 203 13.31 16.50 -10.20
N HIS A 204 14.21 17.24 -9.55
CA HIS A 204 15.35 17.87 -10.23
C HIS A 204 16.25 16.83 -10.91
N THR A 205 16.66 15.79 -10.18
CA THR A 205 17.48 14.70 -10.75
C THR A 205 16.77 14.03 -11.94
N ALA A 206 15.47 13.79 -11.84
CA ALA A 206 14.71 13.20 -12.95
C ALA A 206 14.68 14.10 -14.20
N GLN A 207 14.54 15.42 -14.02
CA GLN A 207 14.56 16.40 -15.11
C GLN A 207 15.95 16.49 -15.77
N GLU A 208 17.02 16.51 -14.98
CA GLU A 208 18.39 16.52 -15.50
C GLU A 208 18.71 15.28 -16.34
N GLU A 209 18.29 14.10 -15.88
CA GLU A 209 18.47 12.85 -16.62
C GLU A 209 17.71 12.86 -17.95
N LEU A 210 16.47 13.36 -17.96
CA LEU A 210 15.67 13.47 -19.19
C LEU A 210 16.28 14.47 -20.17
N GLY A 211 16.68 15.65 -19.71
CA GLY A 211 17.32 16.64 -20.57
C GLY A 211 18.63 16.14 -21.20
N LYS A 212 19.42 15.35 -20.47
CA LYS A 212 20.65 14.73 -21.00
C LYS A 212 20.38 13.68 -22.06
N GLU A 213 19.21 13.04 -22.05
CA GLU A 213 18.81 12.06 -23.07
C GLU A 213 18.24 12.72 -24.31
N GLU A 214 17.53 13.85 -24.17
CA GLU A 214 17.02 14.63 -25.30
C GLU A 214 18.13 15.31 -26.12
N LEU A 215 19.30 15.52 -25.50
CA LEU A 215 20.49 16.11 -26.12
C LEU A 215 21.42 15.06 -26.78
N ARG A 216 21.04 13.77 -26.76
CA ARG A 216 21.79 12.65 -27.37
C ARG A 216 21.13 12.15 -28.64
#